data_AF-X0V3V3-F1
#
_entry.id   AF-X0V3V3-F1
#
_cell.length_a   1.000
_cell.length_b   1.000
_cell.length_c   1.000
_cell.angle_alpha   90.00
_cell.angle_beta   90.00
_cell.angle_gamma   90.00
#
_symmetry.space_group_name_H-M   'P 1'
#
loop_
_entity.id
_entity.type
_entity.pdbx_description
1 polymer ?
#
loop_
_entity_poly.entity_id
_entity_poly.type
_entity_poly.pdbx_seq_one_letter_code
_entity_poly.pdbx_strand_id
1 'polypeptide(L)'
;MVKIDFGNVIKAAKTPKPVILTLVINWLIKPFTMYLIAYFFLGYLFKGFLPGTEIIKTGQEVELWRSYISGAILLGIAPCTAMVLMWGYLAKGNDGLTLVMVAINSLAMLLLYAPLGSFLLGVNAMPIPWQTII
;
A
#
# COMPACT_ATOMS: atom_id res chain seq x y z
N MET A 1 0.55 11.57 23.39
CA MET A 1 0.11 10.24 22.89
C MET A 1 -1.38 10.12 23.16
N VAL A 2 -2.19 9.81 22.14
CA VAL A 2 -3.64 9.64 22.27
C VAL A 2 -3.91 8.64 23.40
N LYS A 3 -4.63 9.06 24.44
CA LYS A 3 -5.02 8.17 25.54
C LYS A 3 -6.11 7.25 25.00
N ILE A 4 -5.70 6.09 24.50
CA ILE A 4 -6.62 5.08 23.96
C ILE A 4 -7.34 4.42 25.13
N ASP A 5 -8.64 4.61 25.20
CA ASP A 5 -9.51 3.90 26.14
C ASP A 5 -9.86 2.51 25.58
N PHE A 6 -9.19 1.47 26.09
CA PHE A 6 -9.39 0.08 25.66
C PHE A 6 -10.83 -0.43 25.83
N GLY A 7 -11.63 0.16 26.73
CA GLY A 7 -13.05 -0.17 26.88
C GLY A 7 -13.87 0.23 25.64
N ASN A 8 -13.50 1.32 24.98
CA ASN A 8 -14.14 1.78 23.74
C ASN A 8 -13.64 1.02 22.50
N VAL A 9 -12.42 0.50 22.52
CA VAL A 9 -11.85 -0.36 21.45
C VAL A 9 -12.69 -1.63 21.27
N ILE A 10 -13.09 -2.28 22.37
CA ILE A 10 -13.92 -3.50 22.32
C ILE A 10 -15.31 -3.22 21.75
N LYS A 11 -15.91 -2.05 22.06
CA LYS A 11 -17.19 -1.63 21.47
C LYS A 11 -17.03 -1.29 19.98
N ALA A 12 -15.94 -0.63 19.59
CA ALA A 12 -15.65 -0.29 18.20
C ALA A 12 -15.35 -1.54 17.34
N ALA A 13 -14.77 -2.58 17.92
CA ALA A 13 -14.57 -3.87 17.24
C ALA A 13 -15.89 -4.56 16.85
N LYS A 14 -17.02 -4.21 17.50
CA LYS A 14 -18.35 -4.75 17.18
C LYS A 14 -19.01 -4.10 15.96
N THR A 15 -18.39 -3.09 15.35
CA THR A 15 -18.89 -2.46 14.12
C THR A 15 -17.99 -2.83 12.92
N PRO A 16 -18.25 -3.95 12.22
CA PRO A 16 -17.37 -4.44 11.18
C PRO A 16 -17.49 -3.70 9.84
N LYS A 17 -18.62 -3.01 9.58
CA LYS A 17 -18.89 -2.37 8.29
C LYS A 17 -17.79 -1.40 7.84
N PRO A 18 -17.30 -0.46 8.68
CA PRO A 18 -16.24 0.47 8.27
C PRO A 18 -14.91 -0.24 8.02
N VAL A 19 -14.58 -1.22 8.85
CA VAL A 19 -13.35 -2.01 8.74
C VAL A 19 -13.33 -2.80 7.42
N ILE A 20 -14.40 -3.52 7.11
CA ILE A 20 -14.49 -4.31 5.87
C ILE A 20 -14.40 -3.40 4.64
N LEU A 21 -15.14 -2.29 4.63
CA LEU A 21 -15.10 -1.33 3.52
C LEU A 21 -13.68 -0.84 3.27
N THR A 22 -12.96 -0.49 4.35
CA THR A 22 -11.60 0.02 4.21
C THR A 22 -10.59 -1.04 3.80
N LEU A 23 -10.75 -2.29 4.25
CA LEU A 23 -9.92 -3.40 3.77
C LEU A 23 -10.15 -3.64 2.27
N VAL A 24 -11.39 -3.63 1.80
CA VAL A 24 -11.70 -3.79 0.38
C VAL A 24 -11.06 -2.67 -0.44
N ILE A 25 -11.21 -1.42 -0.01
CA ILE A 25 -10.60 -0.29 -0.71
C ILE A 25 -9.07 -0.41 -0.72
N ASN A 26 -8.45 -0.70 0.43
CA ASN A 26 -7.00 -0.75 0.57
C ASN A 26 -6.34 -1.90 -0.19
N TRP A 27 -7.00 -3.06 -0.24
CA TRP A 27 -6.38 -4.28 -0.78
C TRP A 27 -6.89 -4.65 -2.17
N LEU A 28 -8.13 -4.32 -2.54
CA LEU A 28 -8.69 -4.65 -3.86
C LEU A 28 -8.74 -3.47 -4.83
N ILE A 29 -8.85 -2.23 -4.36
CA ILE A 29 -9.03 -1.07 -5.27
C ILE A 29 -7.74 -0.27 -5.40
N LYS A 30 -7.14 0.10 -4.27
CA LYS A 30 -5.95 0.98 -4.21
C LYS A 30 -4.75 0.43 -5.00
N PRO A 31 -4.35 -0.85 -4.91
CA PRO A 31 -3.16 -1.34 -5.61
C PRO A 31 -3.31 -1.30 -7.13
N PHE A 32 -4.50 -1.65 -7.63
CA PHE A 32 -4.80 -1.69 -9.06
C PHE A 32 -4.98 -0.30 -9.66
N THR A 33 -5.66 0.59 -8.94
CA THR A 33 -5.79 2.00 -9.35
C THR A 33 -4.43 2.68 -9.38
N MET A 34 -3.58 2.45 -8.38
CA MET A 34 -2.20 2.96 -8.37
C MET A 34 -1.40 2.44 -9.55
N TYR A 35 -1.46 1.13 -9.85
CA TYR A 35 -0.79 0.56 -11.01
C TYR A 35 -1.25 1.19 -12.32
N LEU A 36 -2.57 1.33 -12.52
CA LEU A 36 -3.14 1.89 -13.74
C LEU A 36 -2.70 3.35 -13.94
N ILE A 37 -2.77 4.17 -12.88
CA ILE A 37 -2.33 5.56 -12.91
C ILE A 37 -0.82 5.63 -13.19
N ALA A 38 0.00 4.85 -12.47
CA ALA A 38 1.44 4.83 -12.67
C ALA A 38 1.81 4.39 -14.08
N TYR A 39 1.16 3.37 -14.62
CA TYR A 39 1.39 2.89 -15.98
C TYR A 39 1.02 3.94 -17.04
N PHE A 40 -0.14 4.59 -16.89
CA PHE A 40 -0.57 5.64 -17.81
C PHE A 40 0.40 6.83 -17.81
N PHE A 41 0.79 7.31 -16.63
CA PHE A 41 1.68 8.47 -16.56
C PHE A 41 3.13 8.12 -16.89
N LEU A 42 3.72 7.10 -16.27
CA LEU A 42 5.15 6.80 -16.40
C LEU A 42 5.46 5.92 -17.62
N GLY A 43 4.54 5.04 -18.00
CA GLY A 43 4.71 4.12 -19.14
C GLY A 43 4.26 4.68 -20.48
N TYR A 44 3.30 5.63 -20.50
CA TYR A 44 2.78 6.22 -21.74
C TYR A 44 3.13 7.71 -21.88
N LEU A 45 2.73 8.56 -20.94
CA LEU A 45 2.88 10.03 -21.07
C LEU A 45 4.33 10.51 -20.90
N PHE A 46 5.01 10.04 -19.84
CA PHE A 46 6.34 10.49 -19.44
C PHE A 46 7.47 9.56 -19.88
N LYS A 47 7.18 8.53 -20.69
CA LYS A 47 8.19 7.59 -21.16
C LYS A 47 9.37 8.31 -21.86
N GLY A 48 9.09 9.35 -22.63
CA GLY A 48 10.12 10.16 -23.30
C GLY A 48 10.96 11.03 -22.36
N PHE A 49 10.44 11.37 -21.17
CA PHE A 49 11.14 12.15 -20.14
C PHE A 49 11.97 11.27 -19.19
N LEU A 50 11.84 9.94 -19.29
CA LEU A 50 12.54 8.96 -18.46
C LEU A 50 13.54 8.13 -19.29
N PRO A 51 14.52 8.75 -20.00
CA PRO A 51 15.55 7.99 -20.69
C PRO A 51 16.53 7.40 -19.69
N GLY A 52 16.82 6.10 -19.82
CA GLY A 52 17.85 5.43 -19.04
C GLY A 52 17.50 3.99 -18.67
N THR A 53 18.52 3.26 -18.26
CA THR A 53 18.41 1.94 -17.65
C THR A 53 19.00 1.98 -16.26
N GLU A 54 18.40 1.23 -15.33
CA GLU A 54 18.89 1.05 -13.97
C GLU A 54 19.31 -0.40 -13.79
N ILE A 55 20.46 -0.61 -13.16
CA ILE A 55 20.94 -1.94 -12.78
C ILE A 55 20.36 -2.25 -11.39
N ILE A 56 19.41 -3.17 -11.34
CA ILE A 56 18.86 -3.64 -10.07
C ILE A 56 19.93 -4.46 -9.32
N LYS A 57 19.83 -4.56 -7.99
CA LYS A 57 20.70 -5.41 -7.14
C LYS A 57 20.86 -6.86 -7.62
N THR A 58 19.93 -7.37 -8.43
CA THR A 58 19.97 -8.69 -9.08
C THR A 58 20.87 -8.74 -10.33
N GLY A 59 21.52 -7.63 -10.70
CA GLY A 59 22.41 -7.52 -11.85
C GLY A 59 21.70 -7.36 -13.20
N GLN A 60 20.38 -7.23 -13.22
CA GLN A 60 19.59 -7.04 -14.44
C GLN A 60 19.42 -5.56 -14.76
N GLU A 61 19.68 -5.19 -16.02
CA GLU A 61 19.36 -3.87 -16.56
C GLU A 61 17.86 -3.81 -16.87
N VAL A 62 17.16 -2.86 -16.24
CA VAL A 62 15.76 -2.56 -16.52
C VAL A 62 15.60 -1.13 -17.00
N GLU A 63 14.59 -0.88 -17.82
CA GLU A 63 14.22 0.47 -18.21
C GLU A 63 13.75 1.28 -16.98
N LEU A 64 14.21 2.53 -16.86
CA LEU A 64 13.99 3.37 -15.67
C LEU A 64 12.50 3.58 -15.35
N TRP A 65 11.66 3.73 -16.38
CA TRP A 65 10.21 3.87 -16.21
C TRP A 65 9.56 2.65 -15.55
N ARG A 66 10.08 1.42 -15.79
CA ARG A 66 9.59 0.21 -15.14
C ARG A 66 9.95 0.20 -13.67
N SER A 67 11.17 0.64 -13.33
CA SER A 67 11.63 0.76 -11.95
C SER A 67 10.74 1.73 -11.16
N TYR A 68 10.41 2.89 -11.73
CA TYR A 68 9.51 3.84 -11.09
C TYR A 68 8.08 3.32 -10.92
N ILE A 69 7.52 2.63 -11.91
CA ILE A 69 6.19 2.00 -11.77
C ILE A 69 6.21 0.99 -10.62
N SER A 70 7.25 0.18 -10.51
CA SER A 70 7.38 -0.78 -9.43
C SER A 70 7.51 -0.13 -8.05
N GLY A 71 8.24 0.97 -7.94
CA GLY A 71 8.25 1.80 -6.74
C GLY A 71 6.85 2.32 -6.39
N ALA A 72 6.10 2.80 -7.38
CA ALA A 72 4.73 3.26 -7.20
C ALA A 72 3.78 2.12 -6.76
N ILE A 73 3.93 0.91 -7.30
CA ILE A 73 3.19 -0.29 -6.88
C ILE A 73 3.48 -0.59 -5.40
N LEU A 74 4.76 -0.66 -5.01
CA LEU A 74 5.15 -0.98 -3.63
C LEU A 74 4.61 0.06 -2.63
N LEU A 75 4.71 1.35 -2.96
CA LEU A 75 4.11 2.44 -2.18
C LEU A 75 2.58 2.36 -2.15
N GLY A 76 1.96 1.92 -3.25
CA GLY A 76 0.51 1.73 -3.37
C GLY A 76 -0.02 0.62 -2.47
N ILE A 77 0.69 -0.49 -2.35
CA ILE A 77 0.30 -1.63 -1.51
C ILE A 77 0.56 -1.34 -0.03
N ALA A 78 1.61 -0.58 0.29
CA ALA A 78 1.95 -0.25 1.67
C ALA A 78 0.83 0.58 2.35
N PRO A 79 0.26 0.09 3.47
CA PRO A 79 -0.67 0.87 4.27
C PRO A 79 0.06 1.90 5.14
N CYS A 80 -0.50 3.10 5.26
CA CYS A 80 -0.04 4.07 6.24
C CYS A 80 -0.79 3.84 7.56
N THR A 81 -0.07 3.64 8.67
CA THR A 81 -0.65 3.22 9.96
C THR A 81 -0.57 4.34 11.02
N ALA A 82 0.60 4.95 11.20
CA ALA A 82 0.80 5.99 12.22
C ALA A 82 0.11 7.31 11.89
N MET A 83 0.16 7.76 10.64
CA MET A 83 -0.37 9.07 10.26
C MET A 83 -1.91 9.10 10.34
N VAL A 84 -2.56 7.99 10.05
CA VAL A 84 -4.03 7.87 10.06
C VAL A 84 -4.59 8.08 11.47
N LEU A 85 -3.88 7.66 12.52
CA LEU A 85 -4.28 7.92 13.91
C LEU A 85 -4.28 9.41 14.23
N MET A 86 -3.26 10.15 13.77
CA MET A 86 -3.19 11.60 13.97
C MET A 86 -4.26 12.34 13.17
N TRP A 87 -4.50 11.95 11.92
CA TRP A 87 -5.58 12.53 11.11
C TRP A 87 -6.96 12.24 11.71
N GLY A 88 -7.18 11.02 12.22
CA GLY A 88 -8.41 10.64 12.92
C GLY A 88 -8.65 11.53 14.14
N TYR A 89 -7.61 11.74 14.95
CA TYR A 89 -7.68 12.64 16.10
C TYR A 89 -7.99 14.09 15.70
N LEU A 90 -7.29 14.64 14.70
CA LEU A 90 -7.51 16.01 14.21
C LEU A 90 -8.91 16.21 13.60
N ALA A 91 -9.44 15.18 12.94
CA ALA A 91 -10.78 15.18 12.38
C ALA A 91 -11.90 14.98 13.43
N LYS A 92 -11.56 14.89 14.72
CA LYS A 92 -12.49 14.56 15.83
C LYS A 92 -13.25 13.25 15.56
N GLY A 93 -12.56 12.28 14.95
CA GLY A 93 -13.10 10.97 14.64
C GLY A 93 -13.15 10.03 15.85
N ASN A 94 -13.53 8.77 15.60
CA ASN A 94 -13.50 7.73 16.62
C ASN A 94 -12.10 7.08 16.66
N ASP A 95 -11.30 7.48 17.64
CA ASP A 95 -9.94 6.97 17.84
C ASP A 95 -9.90 5.45 18.07
N GLY A 96 -10.89 4.90 18.79
CA GLY A 96 -10.99 3.46 19.05
C GLY A 96 -11.24 2.66 17.77
N LEU A 97 -12.14 3.13 16.91
CA LEU A 97 -12.41 2.52 15.60
C LEU A 97 -11.21 2.64 14.66
N THR A 98 -10.56 3.81 14.65
CA THR A 98 -9.36 4.06 13.83
C THR A 98 -8.23 3.13 14.24
N LEU A 99 -8.02 2.92 15.55
CA LEU A 99 -7.04 1.96 16.06
C LEU A 99 -7.34 0.52 15.60
N VAL A 100 -8.58 0.06 15.75
CA VAL A 100 -8.99 -1.29 15.33
C VAL A 100 -8.74 -1.47 13.83
N MET A 101 -9.12 -0.47 13.02
CA MET A 101 -8.89 -0.50 11.58
C MET A 101 -7.41 -0.55 11.23
N VAL A 102 -6.57 0.27 11.88
CA VAL A 102 -5.11 0.29 11.66
C VAL A 102 -4.47 -1.05 12.06
N ALA A 103 -4.89 -1.63 13.20
CA ALA A 103 -4.39 -2.91 13.67
C ALA A 103 -4.73 -4.04 12.70
N ILE A 104 -5.99 -4.13 12.26
CA ILE A 104 -6.43 -5.15 11.29
C ILE A 104 -5.73 -4.97 9.95
N ASN A 105 -5.55 -3.73 9.48
CA ASN A 105 -4.86 -3.46 8.22
C ASN A 105 -3.37 -3.84 8.29
N SER A 106 -2.73 -3.63 9.44
CA SER A 106 -1.34 -4.04 9.69
C SER A 106 -1.19 -5.56 9.72
N LEU A 107 -2.15 -6.27 10.33
CA LEU A 107 -2.17 -7.75 10.32
C LEU A 107 -2.41 -8.29 8.90
N ALA A 108 -3.33 -7.69 8.14
CA ALA A 108 -3.59 -8.07 6.77
C ALA A 108 -2.35 -7.89 5.88
N MET A 109 -1.51 -6.88 6.16
CA MET A 109 -0.27 -6.62 5.43
C MET A 109 0.70 -7.80 5.46
N LEU A 110 0.81 -8.49 6.60
CA LEU A 110 1.70 -9.65 6.73
C LEU A 110 1.37 -10.76 5.73
N LEU A 111 0.10 -10.89 5.35
CA LEU A 111 -0.36 -11.95 4.45
C LEU A 111 -0.56 -11.47 3.01
N LEU A 112 -1.06 -10.24 2.82
CA LEU A 112 -1.49 -9.75 1.51
C LEU A 112 -0.42 -8.97 0.76
N TYR A 113 0.56 -8.37 1.46
CA TYR A 113 1.57 -7.52 0.84
C TYR A 113 2.46 -8.28 -0.15
N ALA A 114 3.01 -9.42 0.27
CA ALA A 114 3.91 -10.22 -0.57
C ALA A 114 3.20 -10.85 -1.79
N PRO A 115 2.00 -11.46 -1.66
CA PRO A 115 1.26 -11.98 -2.82
C PRO A 115 0.83 -10.90 -3.81
N LEU A 116 0.31 -9.76 -3.34
CA LEU A 116 -0.11 -8.68 -4.25
C LEU A 116 1.07 -7.97 -4.90
N GLY A 117 2.16 -7.78 -4.15
CA GLY A 117 3.40 -7.21 -4.66
C GLY A 117 4.00 -8.08 -5.76
N SER A 118 4.13 -9.38 -5.51
CA SER A 118 4.64 -10.32 -6.52
C SER A 118 3.76 -10.40 -7.77
N PHE A 119 2.44 -10.38 -7.61
CA PHE A 119 1.51 -10.36 -8.75
C PHE A 119 1.66 -9.09 -9.60
N LEU A 120 1.57 -7.90 -8.98
CA LEU A 120 1.64 -6.63 -9.71
C LEU A 120 3.02 -6.34 -10.31
N LEU A 121 4.10 -6.70 -9.62
CA LEU A 121 5.47 -6.61 -10.15
C LEU A 121 5.71 -7.60 -11.29
N GLY A 122 5.13 -8.79 -11.21
CA GLY A 122 5.16 -9.79 -12.29
C GLY A 122 4.49 -9.27 -13.57
N VAL A 123 3.34 -8.59 -13.45
CA VAL A 123 2.66 -7.93 -14.59
C VAL A 123 3.54 -6.82 -15.20
N ASN A 124 4.32 -6.10 -14.37
CA ASN A 124 5.25 -5.08 -14.85
C ASN A 124 6.58 -5.65 -15.41
N ALA A 125 6.73 -6.99 -15.44
CA ALA A 125 7.94 -7.70 -15.83
C ALA A 125 9.21 -7.23 -15.07
N MET A 126 9.07 -6.86 -13.80
CA MET A 126 10.22 -6.52 -12.96
C MET A 126 10.70 -7.77 -12.20
N PRO A 127 12.03 -8.01 -12.10
CA PRO A 127 12.54 -9.06 -11.23
C PRO A 127 12.13 -8.78 -9.78
N ILE A 128 11.45 -9.74 -9.18
CA ILE A 128 10.89 -9.62 -7.83
C ILE A 128 12.02 -9.79 -6.81
N PRO A 129 12.40 -8.76 -6.03
CA PRO A 129 13.44 -8.88 -5.02
C PRO A 129 12.84 -9.51 -3.76
N TRP A 130 12.76 -10.85 -3.74
CA TRP A 130 12.17 -11.64 -2.65
C TRP A 130 12.81 -11.37 -1.28
N GLN A 131 14.10 -11.01 -1.25
CA GLN A 131 14.82 -10.65 -0.02
C GLN A 131 14.34 -9.36 0.66
N THR A 132 13.59 -8.52 -0.04
CA THR A 132 13.01 -7.27 0.51
C THR A 132 11.50 -7.35 0.75
N ILE A 133 10.85 -8.43 0.31
CA ILE A 133 9.39 -8.61 0.41
C ILE A 133 9.01 -9.54 1.58
N ILE A 134 9.94 -10.40 2.01
CA ILE A 134 9.87 -11.21 3.25
C ILE A 134 10.46 -10.40 4.39
#